data_AF-A0A519VTL1-F1
#
_entry.id   AF-A0A519VTL1-F1
#
_cell.length_a   1.000
_cell.length_b   1.000
_cell.length_c   1.000
_cell.angle_alpha   90.00
_cell.angle_beta   90.00
_cell.angle_gamma   90.00
#
_symmetry.space_group_name_H-M   'P 1'
#
loop_
_entity.id
_entity.type
_entity.pdbx_description
1 polymer ?
#
loop_
_entity_poly.entity_id
_entity_poly.type
_entity_poly.pdbx_seq_one_letter_code
_entity_poly.pdbx_strand_id
1 'polypeptide(L)'
;TADDARLARAVRSVAQRIPTYVTIKEVKYRWGHGQEDIYPVAQIEKLWSDMSALPDVPCGYLVVPRQRGQQMKDPAQLDAWVIDGTKDYVASLAAF
;
A
#
# COMPACT_ATOMS: atom_id res chain seq x y z
N THR A 1 24.54 16.34 -0.19
CA THR A 1 25.88 16.17 -0.81
C THR A 1 25.72 15.75 -2.28
N ALA A 2 26.82 15.58 -3.03
CA ALA A 2 26.74 15.08 -4.41
C ALA A 2 26.08 13.69 -4.52
N ASP A 3 26.18 12.88 -3.46
CA ASP A 3 25.58 11.55 -3.36
C ASP A 3 24.05 11.60 -3.29
N ASP A 4 23.47 12.53 -2.51
CA ASP A 4 22.01 12.68 -2.44
C ASP A 4 21.41 13.02 -3.80
N ALA A 5 22.09 13.88 -4.56
CA ALA A 5 21.65 14.23 -5.91
C ALA A 5 21.72 13.04 -6.87
N ARG A 6 22.74 12.19 -6.74
CA ARG A 6 22.87 10.95 -7.51
C ARG A 6 21.77 9.96 -7.15
N LEU A 7 21.52 9.74 -5.86
CA LEU A 7 20.46 8.87 -5.37
C LEU A 7 19.09 9.32 -5.87
N ALA A 8 18.78 10.61 -5.73
CA ALA A 8 17.51 11.17 -6.17
C ALA A 8 17.27 11.01 -7.68
N ARG A 9 18.33 11.15 -8.50
CA ARG A 9 18.24 10.87 -9.96
C ARG A 9 17.94 9.41 -10.24
N ALA A 10 18.62 8.48 -9.55
CA ALA A 10 18.39 7.05 -9.72
C ALA A 10 16.95 6.67 -9.37
N VAL A 11 16.44 7.13 -8.22
CA VAL A 11 15.06 6.89 -7.79
C VAL A 11 14.05 7.40 -8.82
N ARG A 12 14.22 8.63 -9.33
CA ARG A 12 13.31 9.19 -10.35
C ARG A 12 13.34 8.40 -11.66
N SER A 13 14.50 7.92 -12.08
CA SER A 13 14.63 7.15 -13.33
C SER A 13 13.86 5.84 -13.28
N VAL A 14 13.83 5.16 -12.12
CA VAL A 14 13.02 3.95 -11.91
C VAL A 14 11.53 4.32 -11.80
N ALA A 15 11.19 5.35 -11.02
CA ALA A 15 9.80 5.76 -10.80
C ALA A 15 9.06 6.17 -12.09
N GLN A 16 9.78 6.73 -13.07
CA GLN A 16 9.23 7.09 -14.39
C GLN A 16 8.77 5.88 -15.23
N ARG A 17 9.30 4.69 -14.94
CA ARG A 17 8.98 3.46 -15.68
C ARG A 17 7.80 2.69 -15.08
N ILE A 18 7.40 3.05 -13.85
CA ILE A 18 6.29 2.42 -13.14
C ILE A 18 4.97 3.05 -13.63
N PRO A 19 3.90 2.27 -13.90
CA PRO A 19 2.57 2.80 -14.21
C PRO A 19 2.05 3.79 -13.17
N THR A 20 1.18 4.70 -13.61
CA THR A 20 0.48 5.63 -12.73
C THR A 20 -1.01 5.32 -12.77
N TYR A 21 -1.59 5.05 -11.62
CA TYR A 21 -3.02 4.83 -11.47
C TYR A 21 -3.70 6.12 -11.02
N VAL A 22 -4.88 6.35 -11.59
CA VAL A 22 -5.75 7.48 -11.22
C VAL A 22 -7.05 6.91 -10.70
N THR A 23 -7.36 7.20 -9.43
CA THR A 23 -8.62 6.81 -8.78
C THR A 23 -9.42 8.07 -8.48
N ILE A 24 -10.67 8.12 -8.92
CA ILE A 24 -11.58 9.19 -8.52
C ILE A 24 -12.12 8.85 -7.12
N LYS A 25 -11.96 9.79 -6.20
CA LYS A 25 -12.42 9.68 -4.81
C LYS A 25 -13.30 10.85 -4.44
N GLU A 26 -14.24 10.61 -3.55
CA GLU A 26 -14.95 11.67 -2.85
C GLU A 26 -14.20 11.99 -1.55
N VAL A 27 -13.77 13.24 -1.40
CA VAL A 27 -13.00 13.68 -0.24
C VAL A 27 -13.73 14.80 0.49
N LYS A 28 -13.75 14.67 1.81
CA LYS A 28 -14.31 15.66 2.73
C LYS A 28 -13.37 16.85 2.83
N TYR A 29 -13.86 18.03 2.51
CA TYR A 29 -13.19 19.30 2.73
C TYR A 29 -13.88 20.03 3.89
N ARG A 30 -13.13 20.25 4.98
CA ARG A 30 -13.63 20.95 6.16
C ARG A 30 -13.17 22.39 6.16
N TRP A 31 -14.08 23.31 6.45
CA TRP A 31 -13.79 24.73 6.48
C TRP A 31 -14.68 25.46 7.51
N GLY A 32 -14.40 26.75 7.71
CA GLY A 32 -15.15 27.61 8.63
C GLY A 32 -15.22 27.06 10.06
N HIS A 33 -16.44 26.99 10.60
CA HIS A 33 -16.77 26.52 11.94
C HIS A 33 -17.31 25.07 11.93
N GLY A 34 -16.72 24.20 11.12
CA GLY A 34 -17.08 22.79 11.06
C GLY A 34 -18.05 22.44 9.92
N GLN A 35 -18.17 23.30 8.92
CA GLN A 35 -18.81 22.93 7.66
C GLN A 35 -17.97 21.86 6.96
N GLU A 36 -18.64 20.90 6.33
CA GLU A 36 -18.02 19.81 5.57
C GLU A 36 -18.69 19.70 4.21
N ASP A 37 -17.90 19.90 3.15
CA ASP A 37 -18.31 19.66 1.77
C ASP A 37 -17.61 18.42 1.23
N ILE A 38 -18.19 17.80 0.19
CA ILE A 38 -17.62 16.63 -0.49
C ILE A 38 -17.24 17.04 -1.91
N TYR A 39 -15.97 16.84 -2.26
CA TYR A 39 -15.45 17.14 -3.59
C TYR A 39 -14.89 15.89 -4.27
N PRO A 40 -15.14 15.70 -5.58
CA PRO A 40 -14.45 14.69 -6.35
C PRO A 40 -13.00 15.11 -6.54
N VAL A 41 -12.06 14.21 -6.25
CA VAL A 41 -10.63 14.40 -6.49
C VAL A 41 -10.06 13.23 -7.26
N ALA A 42 -9.00 13.50 -8.04
CA ALA A 42 -8.18 12.47 -8.64
C ALA A 42 -7.02 12.13 -7.70
N GLN A 43 -7.03 10.93 -7.11
CA GLN A 43 -5.88 10.38 -6.41
C GLN A 43 -4.93 9.73 -7.41
N ILE A 44 -3.68 10.16 -7.41
CA ILE A 44 -2.63 9.69 -8.33
C ILE A 44 -1.61 8.88 -7.53
N GLU A 45 -1.46 7.60 -7.88
CA GLU A 45 -0.59 6.67 -7.15
C GLU A 45 0.23 5.79 -8.09
N LYS A 46 1.35 5.30 -7.58
CA LYS A 46 2.15 4.24 -8.19
C LYS A 46 2.12 3.03 -7.26
N LEU A 47 1.97 1.82 -7.80
CA LEU A 47 1.99 0.61 -7.01
C LEU A 47 3.41 0.06 -6.96
N TRP A 48 3.91 -0.20 -5.74
CA TRP A 48 5.25 -0.76 -5.57
C TRP A 48 5.39 -2.16 -6.18
N SER A 49 4.28 -2.93 -6.26
CA SER A 49 4.24 -4.25 -6.87
C SER A 49 4.59 -4.24 -8.36
N ASP A 50 4.36 -3.13 -9.06
CA ASP A 50 4.69 -2.98 -10.48
C ASP A 50 6.20 -3.00 -10.74
N MET A 51 7.02 -2.80 -9.70
CA MET A 51 8.47 -3.00 -9.81
C MET A 51 8.81 -4.43 -10.22
N SER A 52 7.95 -5.42 -9.89
CA SER A 52 8.15 -6.82 -10.29
C SER A 52 7.93 -7.08 -11.79
N ALA A 53 7.29 -6.13 -12.49
CA ALA A 53 7.09 -6.21 -13.93
C ALA A 53 8.21 -5.52 -14.74
N LEU A 54 9.20 -4.89 -14.08
CA LEU A 54 10.32 -4.25 -14.76
C LEU A 54 11.27 -5.32 -15.34
N PRO A 55 11.63 -5.26 -16.63
CA PRO A 55 12.38 -6.32 -17.31
C PRO A 55 13.82 -6.51 -16.82
N ASP A 56 14.39 -5.48 -16.20
CA ASP A 56 15.76 -5.45 -15.65
C ASP A 56 15.81 -5.73 -14.15
N VAL A 57 14.68 -6.07 -13.53
CA VAL A 57 14.59 -6.44 -12.11
C VAL A 57 14.27 -7.93 -12.01
N PRO A 58 15.26 -8.79 -11.71
CA PRO A 58 15.02 -10.23 -11.53
C PRO A 58 14.06 -10.46 -10.36
N CYS A 59 12.85 -10.93 -10.67
CA CYS A 59 11.80 -11.19 -9.70
C CYS A 59 11.36 -12.66 -9.77
N GLY A 60 11.24 -13.29 -8.60
CA GLY A 60 10.68 -14.63 -8.44
C GLY A 60 9.41 -14.62 -7.61
N TYR A 61 8.56 -15.63 -7.81
CA TYR A 61 7.30 -15.77 -7.08
C TYR A 61 7.29 -17.10 -6.32
N LEU A 62 6.83 -17.07 -5.06
CA LEU A 62 6.68 -18.24 -4.21
C LEU A 62 5.27 -18.29 -3.64
N VAL A 63 4.60 -19.42 -3.80
CA VAL A 63 3.31 -19.68 -3.18
C VAL A 63 3.50 -19.99 -1.70
N VAL A 64 2.70 -19.37 -0.84
CA VAL A 64 2.72 -19.57 0.61
C VAL A 64 1.30 -19.84 1.13
N PRO A 65 1.13 -20.49 2.30
CA PRO A 65 -0.16 -20.60 2.95
C PRO A 65 -0.82 -19.24 3.17
N ARG A 66 -2.15 -19.17 3.02
CA ARG A 66 -2.95 -17.95 3.12
C ARG A 66 -2.66 -17.14 4.39
N GLN A 67 -2.44 -17.84 5.51
CA GLN A 67 -2.21 -17.25 6.83
C GLN A 67 -1.00 -16.30 6.85
N ARG A 68 0.00 -16.47 5.96
CA ARG A 68 1.15 -15.56 5.87
C ARG A 68 0.84 -14.19 5.25
N GLY A 69 -0.31 -14.01 4.62
CA GLY A 69 -0.67 -12.78 3.89
C GLY A 69 -2.11 -12.33 4.09
N GLN A 70 -2.82 -12.86 5.09
CA GLN A 70 -4.21 -12.50 5.36
C GLN A 70 -4.28 -11.09 5.95
N GLN A 71 -4.89 -10.17 5.20
CA GLN A 71 -5.01 -8.77 5.57
C GLN A 71 -6.38 -8.50 6.20
N MET A 72 -6.40 -7.70 7.26
CA MET A 72 -7.61 -7.10 7.80
C MET A 72 -7.83 -5.74 7.13
N LYS A 73 -8.93 -5.62 6.39
CA LYS A 73 -9.29 -4.45 5.59
C LYS A 73 -10.49 -3.69 6.16
N ASP A 74 -11.33 -4.37 6.93
CA ASP A 74 -12.55 -3.82 7.49
C ASP A 74 -12.61 -4.12 9.00
N PRO A 75 -13.02 -3.16 9.86
CA PRO A 75 -13.19 -3.39 11.29
C PRO A 75 -14.11 -4.57 11.63
N ALA A 76 -15.11 -4.88 10.81
CA ALA A 76 -16.00 -6.03 11.02
C ALA A 76 -15.28 -7.39 10.96
N GLN A 77 -14.04 -7.42 10.46
CA GLN A 77 -13.22 -8.64 10.41
C GLN A 77 -12.50 -8.94 11.73
N LEU A 78 -12.56 -8.04 12.73
CA LEU A 78 -11.90 -8.22 14.02
C LEU A 78 -12.41 -9.46 14.77
N ASP A 79 -13.72 -9.66 14.86
CA ASP A 79 -14.31 -10.77 15.59
C ASP A 79 -13.89 -12.12 14.98
N ALA A 80 -13.98 -12.22 13.65
CA ALA A 80 -13.56 -13.42 12.93
C ALA A 80 -12.07 -13.72 13.16
N TRP A 81 -11.21 -12.71 13.09
CA TRP A 81 -9.76 -12.85 13.31
C TRP A 81 -9.41 -13.36 14.72
N VAL A 82 -10.19 -12.96 15.73
CA VAL A 82 -10.00 -13.42 17.11
C VAL A 82 -10.43 -14.89 17.28
N ILE A 83 -11.46 -15.33 16.55
CA ILE A 83 -12.10 -16.65 16.75
C ILE A 83 -11.52 -17.73 15.84
N ASP A 84 -11.07 -17.39 14.64
CA ASP A 84 -10.63 -18.36 13.62
C ASP A 84 -9.19 -18.90 13.84
N GLY A 85 -8.54 -18.50 14.93
CA GLY A 85 -7.17 -18.91 15.29
C GLY A 85 -6.05 -18.19 14.53
N THR A 86 -6.38 -17.31 13.58
CA THR A 86 -5.35 -16.58 12.81
C THR A 86 -4.67 -15.48 13.64
N LYS A 87 -5.34 -14.93 14.66
CA LYS A 87 -4.69 -14.09 15.68
C LYS A 87 -3.55 -14.82 16.39
N ASP A 88 -3.81 -16.03 16.89
CA ASP A 88 -2.82 -16.83 17.63
C ASP A 88 -1.66 -17.25 16.73
N TYR A 89 -1.94 -17.57 15.46
CA TYR A 89 -0.91 -17.79 14.46
C TYR A 89 0.02 -16.59 14.32
N VAL A 90 -0.51 -15.37 14.16
CA VAL A 90 0.31 -14.15 14.06
C VAL A 90 1.12 -13.91 15.34
N ALA A 91 0.51 -14.13 16.51
CA ALA A 91 1.18 -14.03 17.81
C ALA A 91 2.39 -14.97 17.95
N SER A 92 2.37 -16.12 17.26
CA SER A 92 3.49 -17.06 17.26
C SER A 92 4.68 -16.61 16.41
N LEU A 93 4.48 -15.67 15.47
CA LEU A 93 5.52 -15.28 14.49
C LEU A 93 6.43 -14.14 14.98
N ALA A 94 5.94 -13.27 15.85
CA ALA A 94 6.70 -12.13 16.36
C ALA A 94 6.14 -11.68 17.72
N ALA A 95 7.01 -11.09 18.55
CA ALA A 95 6.56 -10.39 19.75
C ALA A 95 5.76 -9.13 19.36
N PHE A 96 4.67 -8.88 20.07
CA PHE A 96 3.87 -7.66 19.95
C PHE A 96 4.50 -6.50 20.73
#